data_AF-A0A7R9AW05-F1
#
_entry.id   AF-A0A7R9AW05-F1
#
_cell.length_a   1.000
_cell.length_b   1.000
_cell.length_c   1.000
_cell.angle_alpha   90.00
_cell.angle_beta   90.00
_cell.angle_gamma   90.00
#
_symmetry.space_group_name_H-M   'P 1'
#
loop_
_entity.id
_entity.type
_entity.pdbx_description
1 polymer ?
#
loop_
_entity_poly.entity_id
_entity_poly.type
_entity_poly.pdbx_seq_one_letter_code
_entity_poly.pdbx_strand_id
1 'polypeptide(L)'
;MTGRRNTKKRFGGQVDFIRGAAEGFDGKGKPIIALPSTTNKGESKISPFIKQGAGVVTTRAHVHYIVTEHGIASLFGASLRQRAYALINIAHPKHREALEKAAFERLKVMPSP
;
A
#
# COMPACT_ATOMS: atom_id res chain seq x y z
N MET A 1 -17.35 27.01 18.43
CA MET A 1 -16.64 26.88 17.13
C MET A 1 -15.96 25.51 17.08
N THR A 2 -16.53 24.67 16.23
CA THR A 2 -16.13 23.33 15.72
C THR A 2 -14.86 22.65 16.26
N GLY A 3 -15.09 21.67 17.15
CA GLY A 3 -14.08 20.69 17.57
C GLY A 3 -13.59 19.80 16.43
N ARG A 4 -12.27 19.61 16.36
CA ARG A 4 -11.60 18.65 15.48
C ARG A 4 -12.13 17.24 15.72
N ARG A 5 -12.93 16.71 14.79
CA ARG A 5 -13.22 15.28 14.72
C ARG A 5 -11.98 14.54 14.24
N ASN A 6 -11.14 14.09 15.17
CA ASN A 6 -10.16 13.05 14.89
C ASN A 6 -10.94 11.78 14.53
N THR A 7 -11.04 11.47 13.25
CA THR A 7 -11.58 10.20 12.74
C THR A 7 -10.67 9.06 13.18
N LYS A 8 -10.93 8.49 14.37
CA LYS A 8 -10.38 7.18 14.76
C LYS A 8 -10.94 6.14 13.78
N LYS A 9 -10.15 5.78 12.77
CA LYS A 9 -10.37 4.55 11.99
C LYS A 9 -10.30 3.37 12.97
N ARG A 10 -11.42 2.68 13.16
CA ARG A 10 -11.48 1.42 13.93
C ARG A 10 -10.85 0.31 13.08
N PHE A 11 -9.81 -0.32 13.61
CA PHE A 11 -9.00 -1.34 12.92
C PHE A 11 -9.59 -2.76 12.95
N GLY A 12 -10.72 -2.96 13.63
CA GLY A 12 -11.09 -4.27 14.18
C GLY A 12 -11.68 -5.32 13.24
N GLY A 13 -11.58 -5.19 11.91
CA GLY A 13 -12.14 -6.21 11.01
C GLY A 13 -11.50 -6.33 9.63
N GLN A 14 -10.72 -5.34 9.18
CA GLN A 14 -10.04 -5.44 7.87
C GLN A 14 -9.01 -6.56 7.84
N VAL A 15 -8.32 -6.81 8.95
CA VAL A 15 -7.32 -7.88 9.05
C VAL A 15 -7.99 -9.26 8.96
N ASP A 16 -9.18 -9.41 9.56
CA ASP A 16 -9.93 -10.67 9.56
C ASP A 16 -10.45 -11.02 8.16
N PHE A 17 -10.93 -10.03 7.39
CA PHE A 17 -11.32 -10.25 6.00
C PHE A 17 -10.13 -10.58 5.09
N ILE A 18 -8.99 -9.93 5.31
CA ILE A 18 -7.78 -10.20 4.54
C ILE A 18 -7.28 -11.62 4.81
N ARG A 19 -7.27 -12.03 6.08
CA ARG A 19 -6.86 -13.37 6.48
C ARG A 19 -7.84 -14.44 6.03
N GLY A 20 -9.15 -14.25 6.23
CA GLY A 20 -10.18 -15.17 5.79
C GLY A 20 -10.25 -15.32 4.26
N ALA A 21 -9.98 -14.25 3.50
CA ALA A 21 -9.88 -14.34 2.05
C ALA A 21 -8.59 -15.07 1.60
N ALA A 22 -7.47 -14.93 2.32
CA ALA A 22 -6.25 -15.66 1.99
C ALA A 22 -6.31 -17.16 2.40
N GLU A 23 -7.02 -17.49 3.48
CA GLU A 23 -7.14 -18.84 4.06
C GLU A 23 -8.43 -19.58 3.66
N GLY A 24 -9.22 -19.03 2.72
CA GLY A 24 -10.45 -19.66 2.24
C GLY A 24 -10.20 -21.07 1.68
N PHE A 25 -11.04 -22.04 2.07
CA PHE A 25 -10.92 -23.45 1.66
C PHE A 25 -10.91 -23.67 0.14
N ASP A 26 -11.44 -22.74 -0.64
CA ASP A 26 -11.47 -22.79 -2.10
C ASP A 26 -10.19 -22.25 -2.76
N GLY A 27 -9.29 -21.61 -1.99
CA GLY A 27 -8.06 -20.98 -2.47
C GLY A 27 -8.27 -19.83 -3.46
N LYS A 28 -9.51 -19.35 -3.63
CA LYS A 28 -9.87 -18.33 -4.65
C LYS A 28 -10.03 -16.94 -4.07
N GLY A 29 -10.00 -16.78 -2.75
CA GLY A 29 -10.14 -15.49 -2.11
C GLY A 29 -8.99 -14.55 -2.47
N LYS A 30 -9.35 -13.31 -2.84
CA LYS A 30 -8.41 -12.27 -3.25
C LYS A 30 -8.53 -11.09 -2.30
N PRO A 31 -7.62 -10.94 -1.32
CA PRO A 31 -7.63 -9.77 -0.47
C PRO A 31 -7.13 -8.57 -1.26
N ILE A 32 -8.06 -7.65 -1.57
CA ILE A 32 -7.82 -6.44 -2.34
C ILE A 32 -7.94 -5.23 -1.42
N ILE A 33 -6.90 -4.39 -1.42
CA ILE A 33 -6.88 -3.11 -0.70
C ILE A 33 -6.97 -1.98 -1.71
N ALA A 34 -8.10 -1.28 -1.75
CA ALA A 34 -8.27 -0.11 -2.59
C ALA A 34 -8.00 1.19 -1.81
N LEU A 35 -7.18 2.07 -2.37
CA LEU A 35 -6.96 3.41 -1.86
C LEU A 35 -6.72 4.40 -3.01
N PRO A 36 -7.12 5.68 -2.86
CA PRO A 36 -6.70 6.68 -3.82
C PRO A 36 -5.19 6.93 -3.70
N SER A 37 -4.51 7.19 -4.82
CA SER A 37 -3.06 7.37 -4.88
C SER A 37 -2.60 8.64 -4.15
N THR A 38 -3.47 9.65 -4.10
CA THR A 38 -3.24 10.93 -3.43
C THR A 38 -4.24 11.19 -2.31
N THR A 39 -3.86 12.06 -1.37
CA THR A 39 -4.75 12.63 -0.37
C THR A 39 -5.42 13.89 -0.91
N ASN A 40 -6.46 14.40 -0.24
CA ASN A 40 -7.13 15.66 -0.61
C ASN A 40 -6.19 16.89 -0.58
N LYS A 41 -4.98 16.76 -0.04
CA LYS A 41 -3.94 17.80 -0.02
C LYS A 41 -2.90 17.63 -1.13
N GLY A 42 -3.06 16.64 -2.01
CA GLY A 42 -2.10 16.32 -3.08
C GLY A 42 -0.89 15.49 -2.65
N GLU A 43 -0.75 15.13 -1.36
CA GLU A 43 0.32 14.24 -0.90
C GLU A 43 0.07 12.80 -1.33
N SER A 44 1.13 12.08 -1.74
CA SER A 44 1.07 10.65 -2.05
C SER A 44 0.70 9.82 -0.82
N LYS A 45 -0.23 8.86 -0.98
CA LYS A 45 -0.50 7.84 0.04
C LYS A 45 0.52 6.71 0.02
N ILE A 46 1.17 6.49 -1.13
CA ILE A 46 2.27 5.54 -1.27
C ILE A 46 3.54 6.27 -0.85
N SER A 47 4.25 5.72 0.13
CA SER A 47 5.43 6.35 0.71
C SER A 47 6.54 5.31 0.90
N PRO A 48 7.82 5.67 0.69
CA PRO A 48 8.96 4.80 0.93
C PRO A 48 9.18 4.53 2.43
N PHE A 49 8.65 5.40 3.28
CA PHE A 49 8.68 5.28 4.74
C PHE A 49 7.27 5.31 5.31
N ILE A 50 7.02 4.43 6.26
CA ILE A 50 5.88 4.55 7.16
C ILE A 50 6.18 5.76 8.05
N LYS A 51 5.29 6.76 8.08
CA LYS A 51 5.46 7.94 8.94
C LYS A 51 5.69 7.47 10.38
N GLN A 52 6.64 8.07 11.09
CA GLN A 52 6.99 7.68 12.45
C GLN A 52 5.72 7.74 13.34
N GLY A 53 5.35 6.62 13.97
CA GLY A 53 4.11 6.48 14.75
C GLY A 53 2.86 6.08 13.97
N ALA A 54 2.94 5.84 12.65
CA ALA A 54 1.81 5.28 11.90
C ALA A 54 1.66 3.77 12.19
N GLY A 55 0.47 3.38 12.67
CA GLY A 55 0.13 1.99 12.95
C GLY A 55 0.13 1.15 11.67
N VAL A 56 0.91 0.07 11.66
CA VAL A 56 0.90 -0.92 10.58
C VAL A 56 -0.33 -1.80 10.75
N VAL A 57 -1.36 -1.57 9.95
CA VAL A 57 -2.63 -2.29 10.03
C VAL A 57 -2.55 -3.63 9.31
N THR A 58 -1.93 -3.65 8.14
CA THR A 58 -1.75 -4.85 7.34
C THR A 58 -0.25 -5.13 7.25
N THR A 59 0.18 -6.24 7.85
CA THR A 59 1.59 -6.64 7.78
C THR A 59 1.96 -7.04 6.35
N ARG A 60 3.25 -6.94 6.02
CA ARG A 60 3.79 -7.24 4.67
C ARG A 60 3.40 -8.61 4.13
N ALA A 61 3.12 -9.57 5.01
CA ALA A 61 2.74 -10.94 4.67
C ALA A 61 1.29 -11.05 4.14
N HIS A 62 0.39 -10.14 4.52
CA HIS A 62 -1.03 -10.27 4.24
C HIS A 62 -1.53 -9.43 3.05
N VAL A 63 -0.68 -8.56 2.48
CA VAL A 63 -1.09 -7.71 1.36
C VAL A 63 -0.86 -8.45 0.03
N HIS A 64 -1.95 -8.83 -0.64
CA HIS A 64 -1.88 -9.46 -1.97
C HIS A 64 -2.04 -8.42 -3.08
N TYR A 65 -3.17 -7.71 -3.11
CA TYR A 65 -3.46 -6.73 -4.16
C TYR A 65 -3.67 -5.34 -3.58
N ILE A 66 -3.06 -4.35 -4.21
CA ILE A 66 -3.32 -2.93 -3.97
C ILE A 66 -3.88 -2.31 -5.25
N VAL A 67 -4.95 -1.53 -5.12
CA VAL A 67 -5.61 -0.87 -6.25
C VAL A 67 -5.67 0.63 -6.00
N THR A 68 -5.29 1.39 -7.02
CA THR A 68 -5.45 2.85 -7.10
C THR A 68 -6.12 3.21 -8.43
N GLU A 69 -6.44 4.49 -8.62
CA GLU A 69 -6.94 5.04 -9.88
C GLU A 69 -5.97 4.87 -11.07
N HIS A 70 -4.70 4.55 -10.81
CA HIS A 70 -3.69 4.36 -11.85
C HIS A 70 -3.45 2.89 -12.20
N GLY A 71 -4.04 1.94 -11.45
CA GLY A 71 -3.95 0.52 -11.76
C GLY A 71 -3.91 -0.39 -10.55
N ILE A 72 -3.42 -1.61 -10.77
CA ILE A 72 -3.42 -2.71 -9.81
C ILE A 72 -1.98 -3.19 -9.60
N ALA A 73 -1.55 -3.28 -8.34
CA ALA A 73 -0.27 -3.85 -7.94
C ALA A 73 -0.47 -5.18 -7.24
N SER A 74 0.11 -6.24 -7.81
CA SER A 74 0.22 -7.54 -7.14
C SER A 74 1.52 -7.60 -6.33
N LEU A 75 1.40 -7.87 -5.03
CA LEU A 75 2.51 -7.97 -4.10
C LEU A 75 2.69 -9.40 -3.56
N PHE A 76 1.80 -10.32 -3.91
CA PHE A 76 1.87 -11.71 -3.51
C PHE A 76 3.04 -12.42 -4.21
N GLY A 77 3.93 -13.05 -3.43
CA GLY A 77 5.14 -13.73 -3.96
C GLY A 77 6.23 -12.80 -4.52
N ALA A 78 6.03 -11.48 -4.51
CA ALA A 78 6.98 -10.52 -5.07
C ALA A 78 8.12 -10.18 -4.10
N SER A 79 9.33 -10.05 -4.63
CA SER A 79 10.49 -9.58 -3.87
C SER A 79 10.35 -8.11 -3.47
N LEU A 80 11.17 -7.64 -2.53
CA LEU A 80 11.10 -6.24 -2.07
C LEU A 80 11.27 -5.21 -3.20
N ARG A 81 12.07 -5.54 -4.22
CA ARG A 81 12.30 -4.70 -5.42
C ARG A 81 11.08 -4.68 -6.33
N GLN A 82 10.51 -5.84 -6.62
CA GLN A 82 9.30 -6.00 -7.42
C GLN A 82 8.10 -5.32 -6.77
N ARG A 83 8.00 -5.42 -5.44
CA ARG A 83 6.97 -4.71 -4.67
C ARG A 83 7.13 -3.20 -4.77
N ALA A 84 8.37 -2.69 -4.65
CA ALA A 84 8.62 -1.26 -4.82
C ALA A 84 8.25 -0.80 -6.24
N TYR A 85 8.66 -1.56 -7.27
CA TYR A 85 8.33 -1.28 -8.66
C TYR A 85 6.81 -1.26 -8.91
N ALA A 86 6.10 -2.29 -8.46
CA ALA A 86 4.65 -2.40 -8.60
C ALA A 86 3.91 -1.26 -7.88
N LEU A 87 4.36 -0.89 -6.67
CA LEU A 87 3.79 0.23 -5.91
C LEU A 87 4.03 1.59 -6.57
N ILE A 88 5.22 1.81 -7.13
CA ILE A 88 5.55 3.05 -7.85
C ILE A 88 4.68 3.18 -9.10
N ASN A 89 4.47 2.09 -9.83
CA ASN A 89 3.63 2.08 -11.04
C ASN A 89 2.17 2.47 -10.76
N ILE A 90 1.61 2.09 -9.61
CA ILE A 90 0.25 2.47 -9.23
C ILE A 90 0.19 3.82 -8.47
N ALA A 91 1.33 4.47 -8.23
CA ALA A 91 1.37 5.80 -7.64
C ALA A 91 1.03 6.89 -8.67
N HIS A 92 0.64 8.06 -8.15
CA HIS A 92 0.36 9.23 -8.98
C HIS A 92 1.60 9.63 -9.80
N PRO A 93 1.49 9.91 -11.12
CA PRO A 93 2.63 10.20 -11.99
C PRO A 93 3.57 11.28 -11.45
N LYS A 94 3.02 12.36 -10.87
CA LYS A 94 3.79 13.45 -10.25
C LYS A 94 4.73 13.03 -9.11
N HIS A 95 4.44 11.90 -8.45
CA HIS A 95 5.19 11.43 -7.29
C HIS A 95 6.10 10.23 -7.62
N ARG A 96 5.99 9.63 -8.81
CA ARG A 96 6.74 8.41 -9.16
C ARG A 96 8.24 8.61 -9.10
N GLU A 97 8.75 9.70 -9.69
CA GLU A 97 10.18 10.02 -9.71
C GLU A 97 10.77 10.16 -8.30
N ALA A 98 10.06 10.87 -7.40
CA ALA A 98 10.48 11.02 -6.02
C ALA A 98 10.46 9.67 -5.26
N LEU A 99 9.48 8.81 -5.54
CA LEU A 99 9.39 7.47 -4.96
C LEU A 99 10.49 6.54 -5.48
N GLU A 100 10.84 6.61 -6.76
CA GLU A 100 11.94 5.84 -7.35
C GLU A 100 13.28 6.20 -6.73
N LYS A 101 13.56 7.50 -6.61
CA LYS A 101 14.79 7.99 -5.97
C LYS A 101 14.90 7.51 -4.52
N ALA A 102 13.83 7.67 -3.74
CA ALA A 102 13.80 7.21 -2.35
C ALA A 102 13.87 5.68 -2.22
N ALA A 103 13.29 4.94 -3.17
CA ALA A 103 13.38 3.48 -3.20
C ALA A 103 14.81 3.02 -3.53
N PHE A 104 15.49 3.69 -4.45
CA PHE A 104 16.89 3.42 -4.77
C PHE A 104 17.82 3.71 -3.59
N GLU A 105 17.67 4.86 -2.93
CA GLU A 105 18.44 5.19 -1.73
C GLU A 105 18.26 4.16 -0.61
N ARG A 106 17.04 3.62 -0.47
CA ARG A 106 16.71 2.61 0.55
C ARG A 106 17.22 1.21 0.21
N LEU A 107 16.96 0.74 -1.01
CA LEU A 107 17.24 -0.63 -1.44
C LEU A 107 18.65 -0.79 -2.02
N LYS A 108 19.35 0.33 -2.24
CA LYS A 108 20.63 0.45 -2.95
C LYS A 108 20.62 -0.21 -4.34
N VAL A 109 19.44 -0.48 -4.89
CA VAL A 109 19.24 -1.15 -6.17
C VAL A 109 17.96 -0.64 -6.82
N MET A 110 17.97 -0.56 -8.15
CA MET A 110 16.82 -0.11 -8.92
C MET A 110 15.61 -1.04 -8.76
N PRO A 111 14.39 -0.48 -8.59
CA PRO A 111 13.16 -1.25 -8.65
C PRO A 111 13.07 -1.93 -10.03
N SER A 112 12.81 -3.23 -10.03
CA SER A 112 12.69 -4.04 -11.24
C SER A 112 11.47 -4.95 -11.14
N PRO A 113 10.80 -5.25 -12.28
CA PRO A 113 9.70 -6.21 -12.35
C PRO A 113 10.14 -7.65 -12.05
#